data_AF-A0A842KIV1-F1
#
_entry.id   AF-A0A842KIV1-F1
#
_cell.length_a   1.000
_cell.length_b   1.000
_cell.length_c   1.000
_cell.angle_alpha   90.00
_cell.angle_beta   90.00
_cell.angle_gamma   90.00
#
_symmetry.space_group_name_H-M   'P 1'
#
loop_
_entity.id
_entity.type
_entity.pdbx_description
1 polymer ?
#
loop_
_entity_poly.entity_id
_entity_poly.type
_entity_poly.pdbx_seq_one_letter_code
_entity_poly.pdbx_strand_id
1 'polypeptide(L)'
;MQNVKTGLNSIVRYLSTKKEVGRRRIGLLVDGPNVLRKEFNVNLEEIRDVLKEYGNVKVGRVFLNQYASDKLVEAIENNGFEPIICSSDVDVRLAVEGMELVFNPTIDTLALVTRDADFKPLLNKANENGKETILFGVEPGFSAALRNSADYVIILENNQMNLSDDDLYDYTSESSQNSEKIEAIPE
;
A
#
# COMPACT_ATOMS: atom_id res chain seq x y z
N MET A 1 15.67 -22.48 5.92
CA MET A 1 14.91 -21.87 4.81
C MET A 1 13.55 -21.47 5.37
N GLN A 2 13.32 -20.17 5.59
CA GLN A 2 11.98 -19.69 5.95
C GLN A 2 11.10 -19.80 4.71
N ASN A 3 9.94 -20.45 4.87
CA ASN A 3 8.96 -20.59 3.80
C ASN A 3 8.35 -19.21 3.51
N VAL A 4 8.80 -18.56 2.43
CA VAL A 4 8.10 -17.41 1.86
C VAL A 4 6.77 -17.92 1.33
N LYS A 5 5.69 -17.66 2.08
CA LYS A 5 4.33 -18.06 1.69
C LYS A 5 3.77 -16.99 0.77
N THR A 6 3.76 -17.27 -0.53
CA THR A 6 3.23 -16.38 -1.55
C THR A 6 1.72 -16.54 -1.69
N GLY A 7 1.02 -15.41 -1.83
CA GLY A 7 -0.40 -15.34 -2.20
C GLY A 7 -1.32 -14.81 -1.09
N LEU A 8 -2.18 -13.85 -1.45
CA LEU A 8 -3.17 -13.23 -0.57
C LEU A 8 -3.98 -14.28 0.22
N ASN A 9 -4.52 -15.31 -0.45
CA ASN A 9 -5.35 -16.33 0.21
C ASN A 9 -4.60 -17.22 1.21
N SER A 10 -3.32 -17.52 0.97
CA SER A 10 -2.53 -18.38 1.86
C SER A 10 -2.06 -17.60 3.09
N ILE A 11 -1.76 -16.31 2.90
CA ILE A 11 -1.45 -15.34 3.94
C ILE A 11 -2.70 -15.08 4.78
N VAL A 12 -3.83 -14.67 4.19
CA VAL A 12 -5.11 -14.44 4.88
C VAL A 12 -5.52 -15.64 5.74
N ARG A 13 -5.39 -16.87 5.21
CA ARG A 13 -5.69 -18.10 5.95
C ARG A 13 -4.73 -18.34 7.11
N TYR A 14 -3.43 -18.11 6.93
CA TYR A 14 -2.44 -18.25 8.01
C TYR A 14 -2.60 -17.16 9.09
N LEU A 15 -2.81 -15.92 8.68
CA LEU A 15 -3.06 -14.78 9.57
C LEU A 15 -4.33 -15.01 10.40
N SER A 16 -5.38 -15.53 9.78
CA SER A 16 -6.63 -15.92 10.46
C SER A 16 -6.42 -17.01 11.52
N THR A 17 -5.41 -17.88 11.39
CA THR A 17 -5.11 -18.92 12.41
C THR A 17 -4.35 -18.40 13.63
N LYS A 18 -3.68 -17.23 13.55
CA LYS A 18 -3.02 -16.58 14.70
C LYS A 18 -3.96 -15.71 15.55
N LYS A 19 -5.24 -15.65 15.21
CA LYS A 19 -6.29 -14.84 15.87
C LYS A 19 -6.48 -15.12 17.36
N GLU A 20 -5.91 -16.21 17.89
CA GLU A 20 -5.89 -16.54 19.32
C GLU A 20 -4.98 -15.63 20.16
N VAL A 21 -4.01 -14.94 19.55
CA VAL A 21 -3.25 -13.86 20.19
C VAL A 21 -3.87 -12.56 19.71
N GLY A 22 -4.42 -11.73 20.60
CA GLY A 22 -5.30 -10.59 20.27
C GLY A 22 -4.84 -9.73 19.07
N ARG A 23 -5.81 -9.07 18.40
CA ARG A 23 -5.61 -8.29 17.16
C ARG A 23 -4.32 -7.45 17.23
N ARG A 24 -3.37 -7.72 16.33
CA ARG A 24 -2.07 -7.05 16.25
C ARG A 24 -2.24 -5.53 16.15
N ARG A 25 -1.37 -4.78 16.81
CA ARG A 25 -1.34 -3.31 16.71
C ARG A 25 -0.31 -2.93 15.67
N ILE A 26 -0.78 -2.39 14.55
CA ILE A 26 0.02 -2.21 13.34
C ILE A 26 0.38 -0.74 13.19
N GLY A 27 1.65 -0.47 12.92
CA GLY A 27 2.10 0.81 12.39
C GLY A 27 2.35 0.66 10.89
N LEU A 28 1.60 1.39 10.08
CA LEU A 28 1.69 1.41 8.62
C LEU A 28 2.41 2.68 8.16
N LEU A 29 3.45 2.51 7.35
CA LEU A 29 4.15 3.59 6.66
C LEU A 29 4.11 3.36 5.15
N VAL A 30 3.66 4.36 4.41
CA VAL A 30 3.52 4.31 2.95
C VAL A 30 4.44 5.33 2.30
N ASP A 31 5.29 4.85 1.41
CA ASP A 31 6.21 5.64 0.60
C ASP A 31 5.49 6.19 -0.64
N GLY A 32 4.83 7.33 -0.48
CA GLY A 32 3.99 7.94 -1.51
C GLY A 32 4.70 8.17 -2.85
N PRO A 33 5.88 8.81 -2.91
CA PRO A 33 6.60 9.04 -4.16
C PRO A 33 6.92 7.77 -4.94
N ASN A 34 7.16 6.64 -4.27
CA ASN A 34 7.51 5.40 -4.94
C ASN A 34 6.31 4.48 -5.24
N VAL A 35 5.17 4.64 -4.56
CA VAL A 35 4.02 3.71 -4.68
C VAL A 35 2.73 4.34 -5.21
N LEU A 36 2.49 5.63 -4.99
CA LEU A 36 1.24 6.30 -5.41
C LEU A 36 1.33 6.91 -6.82
N ARG A 37 2.26 6.43 -7.63
CA ARG A 37 2.33 6.83 -9.03
C ARG A 37 1.26 6.11 -9.85
N LYS A 38 0.72 6.80 -10.85
CA LYS A 38 -0.40 6.29 -11.66
C LYS A 38 -0.09 4.97 -12.35
N GLU A 39 1.15 4.75 -12.76
CA GLU A 39 1.61 3.53 -13.42
C GLU A 39 1.52 2.27 -12.54
N PHE A 40 1.40 2.43 -11.22
CA PHE A 40 1.34 1.33 -10.25
C PHE A 40 -0.07 1.06 -9.72
N ASN A 41 -1.01 1.95 -9.99
CA ASN A 41 -2.42 1.80 -9.63
C ASN A 41 -2.69 1.28 -8.19
N VAL A 42 -1.86 1.69 -7.22
CA VAL A 42 -1.91 1.20 -5.84
C VAL A 42 -3.18 1.71 -5.16
N ASN A 43 -3.97 0.79 -4.62
CA ASN A 43 -5.17 1.12 -3.86
C ASN A 43 -4.89 1.08 -2.35
N LEU A 44 -4.94 2.26 -1.71
CA LEU A 44 -4.81 2.40 -0.25
C LEU A 44 -5.92 1.66 0.51
N GLU A 45 -7.10 1.52 -0.09
CA GLU A 45 -8.22 0.79 0.48
C GLU A 45 -7.90 -0.70 0.62
N GLU A 46 -7.29 -1.30 -0.41
CA GLU A 46 -6.91 -2.71 -0.40
C GLU A 46 -5.88 -3.00 0.70
N ILE A 47 -4.85 -2.15 0.81
CA ILE A 47 -3.84 -2.26 1.88
C ILE A 47 -4.53 -2.20 3.25
N ARG A 48 -5.42 -1.23 3.44
CA ARG A 48 -6.18 -1.06 4.69
C ARG A 48 -6.98 -2.32 5.03
N ASP A 49 -7.67 -2.89 4.05
CA ASP A 49 -8.57 -4.02 4.29
C ASP A 49 -7.81 -5.31 4.58
N VAL A 50 -6.69 -5.56 3.88
CA VAL A 50 -5.77 -6.65 4.23
C VAL A 50 -5.22 -6.50 5.66
N LEU A 51 -4.83 -5.29 6.06
CA LEU A 51 -4.34 -5.03 7.41
C LEU A 51 -5.43 -5.15 8.48
N LYS A 52 -6.70 -4.82 8.16
CA LYS A 52 -7.84 -5.01 9.07
C LYS A 52 -8.09 -6.49 9.36
N GLU A 53 -7.87 -7.38 8.40
CA GLU A 53 -7.99 -8.82 8.64
C GLU A 53 -6.91 -9.33 9.59
N TYR A 54 -5.71 -8.76 9.49
CA TYR A 54 -4.56 -9.11 10.30
C TYR A 54 -4.59 -8.50 11.72
N GLY A 55 -5.07 -7.27 11.86
CA GLY A 55 -5.04 -6.55 13.12
C GLY A 55 -5.76 -5.21 13.08
N ASN A 56 -5.24 -4.26 13.85
CA ASN A 56 -5.74 -2.90 13.98
C ASN A 56 -4.60 -1.95 13.63
N VAL A 57 -4.78 -1.17 12.57
CA VAL A 57 -3.89 -0.06 12.24
C VAL A 57 -4.03 1.00 13.34
N LYS A 58 -2.96 1.21 14.12
CA LYS A 58 -2.90 2.21 15.20
C LYS A 58 -2.24 3.49 14.75
N VAL A 59 -1.27 3.37 13.84
CA VAL A 59 -0.63 4.47 13.14
C VAL A 59 -0.67 4.12 11.67
N GLY A 60 -1.19 5.01 10.83
CA GLY A 60 -1.18 4.84 9.38
C GLY A 60 -0.80 6.15 8.74
N ARG A 61 0.43 6.23 8.21
CA ARG A 61 0.99 7.45 7.65
C ARG A 61 1.38 7.24 6.19
N VAL A 62 1.06 8.23 5.37
CA VAL A 62 1.44 8.27 3.96
C VAL A 62 2.36 9.45 3.75
N PHE A 63 3.62 9.19 3.41
CA PHE A 63 4.62 10.23 3.21
C PHE A 63 4.56 10.73 1.79
N LEU A 64 4.51 12.04 1.64
CA LEU A 64 4.36 12.73 0.36
C LEU A 64 5.44 13.79 0.23
N ASN A 65 5.81 14.11 -1.01
CA ASN A 65 6.61 15.29 -1.27
C ASN A 65 5.75 16.57 -1.12
N GLN A 66 6.41 17.72 -1.01
CA GLN A 66 5.77 19.03 -0.87
C GLN A 66 4.88 19.48 -2.03
N TYR A 67 4.87 18.76 -3.15
CA TYR A 67 4.09 19.08 -4.35
C TYR A 67 2.86 18.18 -4.51
N ALA A 68 2.51 17.41 -3.48
CA ALA A 68 1.30 16.61 -3.48
C ALA A 68 0.06 17.49 -3.67
N SER A 69 -0.88 17.02 -4.51
CA SER A 69 -2.13 17.73 -4.76
C SER A 69 -3.09 17.56 -3.59
N ASP A 70 -3.94 18.57 -3.36
CA ASP A 70 -4.98 18.53 -2.32
C ASP A 70 -5.90 17.31 -2.48
N LYS A 71 -6.21 16.91 -3.72
CA LYS A 71 -7.02 15.71 -4.01
C LYS A 71 -6.36 14.42 -3.52
N LEU A 72 -5.03 14.33 -3.62
CA LEU A 72 -4.31 13.15 -3.13
C LEU A 72 -4.31 13.11 -1.60
N VAL A 73 -4.12 14.26 -0.96
CA VAL A 73 -4.20 14.43 0.50
C VAL A 73 -5.60 14.01 0.99
N GLU A 74 -6.66 14.53 0.37
CA GLU A 74 -8.05 14.17 0.69
C GLU A 74 -8.32 12.66 0.50
N ALA A 75 -7.82 12.05 -0.58
CA ALA A 75 -7.97 10.62 -0.82
C ALA A 75 -7.29 9.77 0.27
N ILE A 76 -6.14 10.20 0.79
CA ILE A 76 -5.43 9.54 1.90
C ILE A 76 -6.24 9.64 3.19
N GLU A 77 -6.74 10.84 3.52
CA GLU A 77 -7.55 11.07 4.72
C GLU A 77 -8.86 10.28 4.69
N ASN A 78 -9.54 10.23 3.55
CA ASN A 78 -10.76 9.45 3.34
C ASN A 78 -10.54 7.94 3.52
N ASN A 79 -9.31 7.45 3.34
CA ASN A 79 -8.93 6.07 3.64
C ASN A 79 -8.59 5.82 5.12
N GLY A 80 -8.60 6.87 5.95
CA GLY A 80 -8.30 6.79 7.38
C GLY A 80 -6.81 6.82 7.70
N PHE A 81 -5.99 7.39 6.81
CA PHE A 81 -4.56 7.56 6.99
C PHE A 81 -4.17 9.04 7.14
N GLU A 82 -3.05 9.29 7.81
CA GLU A 82 -2.48 10.61 8.02
C GLU A 82 -1.51 10.95 6.88
N PRO A 83 -1.77 11.99 6.06
CA PRO A 83 -0.82 12.47 5.07
C PRO A 83 0.31 13.27 5.73
N ILE A 84 1.57 12.88 5.48
CA ILE A 84 2.76 13.59 5.97
C ILE A 84 3.46 14.27 4.81
N ILE A 85 3.31 15.59 4.71
CA ILE A 85 3.99 16.40 3.70
C ILE A 85 5.44 16.66 4.12
N CYS A 86 6.38 16.20 3.32
CA CYS A 86 7.81 16.34 3.57
C CYS A 86 8.39 17.49 2.74
N SER A 87 9.00 18.47 3.42
CA SER A 87 9.82 19.54 2.81
C SER A 87 11.28 19.10 2.55
N SER A 88 11.64 17.91 3.04
CA SER A 88 12.95 17.28 2.87
C SER A 88 12.77 15.88 2.28
N ASP A 89 13.86 15.14 2.17
CA ASP A 89 13.87 13.77 1.66
C ASP A 89 12.82 12.89 2.38
N VAL A 90 11.91 12.32 1.59
CA VAL A 90 10.82 11.47 2.08
C VAL A 90 11.37 10.19 2.69
N ASP A 91 12.43 9.63 2.13
CA ASP A 91 12.99 8.36 2.57
C ASP A 91 13.63 8.50 3.95
N VAL A 92 14.33 9.62 4.17
CA VAL A 92 14.88 9.95 5.49
C VAL A 92 13.76 10.13 6.52
N ARG A 93 12.71 10.89 6.18
CA ARG A 93 11.59 11.10 7.11
C ARG A 93 10.88 9.78 7.44
N LEU A 94 10.63 8.95 6.44
CA LEU A 94 10.00 7.65 6.61
C LEU A 94 10.87 6.73 7.50
N ALA A 95 12.19 6.70 7.28
CA ALA A 95 13.10 5.88 8.07
C ALA A 95 13.12 6.29 9.56
N VAL A 96 13.12 7.60 9.84
CA VAL A 96 13.07 8.13 11.21
C VAL A 96 11.77 7.74 11.91
N GLU A 97 10.64 7.93 11.23
CA GLU A 97 9.30 7.59 11.74
C GLU A 97 9.15 6.07 11.92
N GLY A 98 9.73 5.29 11.01
CA GLY A 98 9.83 3.83 11.14
C GLY A 98 10.57 3.41 12.39
N MET A 99 11.72 4.03 12.67
CA MET A 99 12.48 3.73 13.88
C MET A 99 11.69 4.10 15.15
N GLU A 100 10.92 5.18 15.14
CA GLU A 100 10.01 5.53 16.25
C GLU A 100 8.97 4.42 16.49
N LEU A 101 8.33 3.91 15.43
CA LEU A 101 7.39 2.79 15.54
C LEU A 101 8.06 1.50 16.05
N VAL A 102 9.30 1.25 15.64
CA VAL A 102 10.07 0.09 16.10
C VAL A 102 10.37 0.17 17.61
N PHE A 103 10.56 1.35 18.19
CA PHE A 103 10.72 1.48 19.64
C PHE A 103 9.40 1.66 20.40
N ASN A 104 8.29 1.88 19.70
CA ASN A 104 7.00 2.07 20.33
C ASN A 104 6.47 0.74 20.91
N PRO A 105 6.26 0.62 22.24
CA PRO A 105 5.79 -0.62 22.88
C PRO A 105 4.32 -0.95 22.60
N THR A 106 3.56 -0.01 22.02
CA THR A 106 2.16 -0.21 21.65
C THR A 106 1.98 -0.73 20.23
N ILE A 107 3.07 -0.83 19.46
CA ILE A 107 3.08 -1.37 18.10
C ILE A 107 3.73 -2.75 18.13
N ASP A 108 3.05 -3.74 17.56
CA ASP A 108 3.54 -5.12 17.46
C ASP A 108 4.12 -5.42 16.08
N THR A 109 3.61 -4.72 15.06
CA THR A 109 3.91 -4.99 13.66
C THR A 109 4.25 -3.69 12.93
N LEU A 110 5.34 -3.71 12.18
CA LEU A 110 5.68 -2.66 11.21
C LEU A 110 5.22 -3.12 9.81
N ALA A 111 4.24 -2.41 9.25
CA ALA A 111 3.82 -2.57 7.86
C ALA A 111 4.44 -1.46 7.02
N LEU A 112 5.13 -1.82 5.95
CA LEU A 112 5.81 -0.91 5.05
C LEU A 112 5.31 -1.11 3.62
N VAL A 113 4.97 -0.01 2.95
CA VAL A 113 4.55 -0.01 1.54
C VAL A 113 5.60 0.78 0.77
N THR A 114 6.52 0.07 0.10
CA THR A 114 7.60 0.69 -0.69
C THR A 114 8.11 -0.32 -1.72
N ARG A 115 8.74 0.21 -2.77
CA ARG A 115 9.54 -0.57 -3.71
C ARG A 115 11.04 -0.42 -3.49
N ASP A 116 11.45 0.50 -2.62
CA ASP A 116 12.85 0.86 -2.44
C ASP A 116 13.59 -0.12 -1.53
N ALA A 117 14.68 -0.67 -2.06
CA ALA A 117 15.54 -1.61 -1.35
C ALA A 117 16.32 -0.94 -0.20
N ASP A 118 16.45 0.39 -0.21
CA ASP A 118 17.17 1.14 0.81
C ASP A 118 16.49 1.11 2.18
N PHE A 119 15.22 0.67 2.27
CA PHE A 119 14.54 0.42 3.53
C PHE A 119 14.86 -0.94 4.18
N LYS A 120 15.70 -1.77 3.56
CA LYS A 120 16.14 -3.04 4.15
C LYS A 120 16.73 -2.89 5.58
N PRO A 121 17.58 -1.88 5.88
CA PRO A 121 18.09 -1.69 7.24
C PRO A 121 16.98 -1.40 8.26
N LEU A 122 15.91 -0.69 7.87
CA LEU A 122 14.76 -0.43 8.74
C LEU A 122 14.02 -1.73 9.08
N LEU A 123 13.76 -2.58 8.08
CA LEU A 123 13.14 -3.89 8.30
C LEU A 123 13.98 -4.77 9.22
N ASN A 124 15.30 -4.81 9.00
CA ASN A 124 16.21 -5.55 9.86
C ASN A 124 16.13 -5.05 11.30
N LYS A 125 16.09 -3.73 11.51
CA LYS A 125 15.99 -3.16 12.86
C LYS A 125 14.65 -3.43 13.54
N ALA A 126 13.56 -3.48 12.78
CA ALA A 126 12.27 -3.94 13.27
C ALA A 126 12.34 -5.40 13.75
N ASN A 127 12.92 -6.29 12.95
CA ASN A 127 13.10 -7.70 13.29
C ASN A 127 13.98 -7.89 14.53
N GLU A 128 15.10 -7.16 14.62
CA GLU A 128 16.00 -7.19 15.79
C GLU A 128 15.31 -6.77 17.09
N ASN A 129 14.31 -5.87 17.01
CA ASN A 129 13.51 -5.43 18.15
C ASN A 129 12.25 -6.28 18.37
N GLY A 130 12.13 -7.42 17.67
CA GLY A 130 11.02 -8.36 17.83
C GLY A 130 9.68 -7.86 17.28
N LYS A 131 9.70 -6.83 16.41
CA LYS A 131 8.50 -6.46 15.64
C LYS A 131 8.29 -7.48 14.53
N GLU A 132 7.03 -7.83 14.29
CA GLU A 132 6.65 -8.58 13.09
C GLU A 132 6.65 -7.61 11.90
N THR A 133 7.14 -8.01 10.73
CA THR A 133 7.25 -7.12 9.56
C THR A 133 6.36 -7.56 8.41
N ILE A 134 5.60 -6.60 7.86
CA ILE A 134 4.79 -6.80 6.65
C ILE A 134 5.28 -5.83 5.59
N LEU A 135 5.60 -6.35 4.41
CA LEU A 135 6.03 -5.56 3.28
C LEU A 135 5.03 -5.68 2.14
N PHE A 136 4.46 -4.56 1.73
CA PHE A 136 3.65 -4.45 0.53
C PHE A 136 4.56 -4.03 -0.63
N GLY A 137 4.78 -4.96 -1.55
CA GLY A 137 5.50 -4.74 -2.79
C GLY A 137 4.56 -4.49 -3.96
N VAL A 138 5.08 -3.82 -4.97
CA VAL A 138 4.37 -3.51 -6.21
C VAL A 138 5.29 -3.86 -7.38
N GLU A 139 4.76 -4.53 -8.39
CA GLU A 139 5.51 -4.87 -9.60
C GLU A 139 5.21 -3.89 -10.76
N PRO A 140 6.16 -3.68 -11.68
CA PRO A 140 7.51 -4.25 -11.71
C PRO A 140 8.50 -3.50 -10.80
N GLY A 141 9.58 -4.19 -10.43
CA GLY A 141 10.75 -3.58 -9.81
C GLY A 141 10.89 -3.83 -8.31
N PHE A 142 10.19 -4.83 -7.78
CA PHE A 142 10.26 -5.12 -6.35
C PHE A 142 11.50 -5.96 -6.00
N SER A 143 12.33 -5.45 -5.08
CA SER A 143 13.63 -6.05 -4.76
C SER A 143 13.52 -7.41 -4.06
N ALA A 144 14.25 -8.41 -4.56
CA ALA A 144 14.37 -9.72 -3.90
C ALA A 144 15.04 -9.63 -2.51
N ALA A 145 16.00 -8.72 -2.35
CA ALA A 145 16.67 -8.52 -1.07
C ALA A 145 15.72 -7.94 0.00
N LEU A 146 14.81 -7.06 -0.41
CA LEU A 146 13.80 -6.49 0.48
C LEU A 146 12.76 -7.55 0.88
N ARG A 147 12.30 -8.36 -0.09
CA ARG A 147 11.41 -9.51 0.15
C ARG A 147 11.94 -10.46 1.22
N ASN A 148 13.22 -10.81 1.13
CA ASN A 148 13.85 -11.76 2.06
C ASN A 148 14.05 -11.21 3.48
N SER A 149 13.85 -9.91 3.69
CA SER A 149 14.07 -9.25 4.98
C SER A 149 12.77 -9.05 5.77
N ALA A 150 11.61 -9.26 5.15
CA ALA A 150 10.29 -9.15 5.79
C ALA A 150 9.75 -10.53 6.19
N ASP A 151 8.99 -10.60 7.29
CA ASP A 151 8.29 -11.83 7.69
C ASP A 151 7.16 -12.19 6.72
N TYR A 152 6.42 -11.17 6.25
CA TYR A 152 5.36 -11.33 5.27
C TYR A 152 5.55 -10.36 4.12
N VAL A 153 5.31 -10.86 2.92
CA VAL A 153 5.35 -10.09 1.69
C VAL A 153 4.01 -10.23 0.99
N ILE A 154 3.37 -9.09 0.73
CA ILE A 154 2.12 -9.00 -0.03
C ILE A 154 2.46 -8.25 -1.31
N ILE A 155 2.18 -8.87 -2.46
CA ILE A 155 2.31 -8.19 -3.75
C ILE A 155 0.95 -7.61 -4.08
N LEU A 156 0.89 -6.30 -4.25
CA LEU A 156 -0.30 -5.63 -4.76
C LEU A 156 -0.36 -5.91 -6.26
N GLU A 157 -1.46 -6.53 -6.70
CA GLU A 157 -1.68 -6.78 -8.11
C GLU A 157 -2.08 -5.45 -8.75
N ASN A 158 -1.39 -5.07 -9.83
CA ASN A 158 -1.89 -4.00 -10.67
C ASN A 158 -3.23 -4.50 -11.24
N ASN A 159 -4.34 -3.94 -10.78
CA ASN A 159 -5.63 -4.09 -11.46
C ASN A 159 -5.56 -3.35 -12.81
N GLN A 160 -4.74 -3.85 -13.74
CA GLN A 160 -5.16 -3.83 -15.13
C GLN A 160 -6.34 -4.77 -15.15
N MET A 161 -7.56 -4.22 -15.19
CA MET A 161 -8.69 -5.04 -15.62
C MET A 161 -8.23 -5.73 -16.89
N ASN A 162 -8.17 -7.06 -16.86
CA ASN A 162 -8.35 -7.85 -18.06
C ASN A 162 -9.75 -7.50 -18.54
N LEU A 163 -9.86 -6.41 -19.29
CA LEU A 163 -10.96 -6.24 -20.22
C LEU A 163 -10.76 -7.39 -21.20
N SER A 164 -11.50 -8.48 -21.00
CA SER A 164 -11.71 -9.44 -22.06
C SER A 164 -12.27 -8.67 -23.25
N ASP A 165 -11.84 -8.99 -24.47
CA ASP A 165 -12.36 -8.36 -25.69
C ASP A 165 -13.91 -8.42 -25.78
N ASP A 166 -14.56 -9.30 -25.01
CA ASP A 166 -16.02 -9.38 -24.86
C ASP A 166 -16.64 -8.17 -24.12
N ASP A 167 -15.94 -7.53 -23.19
CA ASP A 167 -16.49 -6.41 -22.39
C ASP A 167 -16.46 -5.06 -23.15
N LEU A 168 -15.73 -4.99 -24.28
CA LEU A 168 -15.65 -3.78 -25.11
C LEU A 168 -16.90 -3.60 -26.00
N TYR A 169 -17.64 -4.68 -26.27
CA TYR A 169 -18.85 -4.62 -27.10
C TYR A 169 -20.06 -4.05 -26.35
N ASP A 170 -20.13 -4.22 -25.03
CA ASP A 170 -21.30 -3.79 -24.24
C ASP A 170 -21.26 -2.29 -23.89
N TYR A 171 -20.08 -1.67 -23.87
CA TYR A 171 -19.95 -0.23 -23.60
C TYR A 171 -20.32 0.64 -24.83
N THR A 172 -20.14 0.10 -26.05
CA THR A 172 -20.41 0.86 -27.29
C THR A 172 -21.89 0.90 -27.66
N SER A 173 -22.66 -0.14 -27.31
CA SER A 173 -24.10 -0.23 -27.54
C SER A 173 -24.90 0.74 -26.67
N GLU A 174 -24.50 0.98 -25.42
CA GLU A 174 -25.18 1.92 -24.52
C GLU A 174 -24.90 3.40 -24.85
N SER A 175 -23.69 3.72 -25.30
CA SER A 175 -23.31 5.11 -25.67
C SER A 175 -23.97 5.64 -26.95
N SER A 176 -24.47 4.74 -27.82
CA SER A 176 -25.07 5.10 -29.11
C SER A 176 -26.52 5.61 -29.00
N GLN A 177 -27.15 5.52 -27.83
CA GLN A 177 -28.55 5.94 -27.63
C GLN A 177 -28.73 7.32 -26.98
N ASN A 178 -27.65 8.03 -26.61
CA ASN A 178 -27.79 9.27 -25.83
C ASN A 178 -27.06 10.51 -26.39
N SER A 179 -26.89 10.60 -27.71
CA SER A 179 -26.42 11.82 -28.38
C SER A 179 -27.51 12.49 -29.22
N GLU A 180 -28.50 13.07 -28.56
CA GLU A 180 -29.30 14.14 -29.18
C GLU A 180 -28.78 15.53 -28.78
N LYS A 181 -28.47 16.31 -29.82
CA LYS A 181 -28.37 17.77 -29.91
C LYS A 181 -27.24 18.49 -29.15
N ILE A 182 -26.21 18.84 -29.92
CA ILE A 182 -25.58 20.17 -29.80
C ILE A 182 -25.53 20.79 -31.21
N GLU A 183 -26.29 21.87 -31.39
CA GLU A 183 -26.35 22.68 -32.61
C GLU A 183 -24.99 23.32 -32.92
N ALA A 184 -24.65 23.35 -34.22
CA ALA A 184 -23.48 24.00 -34.75
C ALA A 184 -23.58 25.53 -34.63
N ILE A 185 -22.51 26.17 -34.16
CA ILE A 185 -22.32 27.61 -34.26
C ILE A 185 -21.44 27.86 -35.50
N PRO A 186 -21.88 28.67 -36.49
CA PRO A 186 -21.12 28.90 -37.72
C PRO A 186 -19.99 29.93 -37.52
N GLU A 187 -19.06 29.89 -38.46
CA GLU A 187 -17.74 30.57 -38.54
C GLU A 187 -17.70 32.06 -38.21
#